data_AF-A0A0P9D3V0-F1
#
_entry.id   AF-A0A0P9D3V0-F1
#
_cell.length_a   1.000
_cell.length_b   1.000
_cell.length_c   1.000
_cell.angle_alpha   90.00
_cell.angle_beta   90.00
_cell.angle_gamma   90.00
#
_symmetry.space_group_name_H-M   'P 1'
#
loop_
_entity.id
_entity.type
_entity.pdbx_description
1 polymer ?
#
loop_
_entity_poly.entity_id
_entity_poly.type
_entity_poly.pdbx_seq_one_letter_code
_entity_poly.pdbx_strand_id
1 'polypeptide(L)'
;MYTILFLDIISLLIKRSSLIFLYPLLIIIVVIIVIGFNSAIYKYKDPENSVKSEKFNIPQNQFIHEYTMISSKKYEDYISKMSNDVDMVLDEVKNFRKLMQKYEKYAGLASSSTGRRRQRFIKRAEYYSVQVIESYERLKNIKMDIINEEAFEEWRQRVYH
;
A
#
# COMPACT_ATOMS: atom_id res chain seq x y z
N MET A 1 18.15 56.06 -19.00
CA MET A 1 18.18 57.21 -19.93
C MET A 1 18.53 56.82 -21.38
N TYR A 2 19.25 55.72 -21.62
CA TYR A 2 19.54 55.23 -22.99
C TYR A 2 18.40 54.48 -23.68
N THR A 3 17.45 53.92 -22.93
CA THR A 3 16.31 53.15 -23.46
C THR A 3 15.26 54.01 -24.14
N ILE A 4 15.05 55.25 -23.65
CA ILE A 4 14.05 56.18 -24.17
C ILE A 4 14.52 56.74 -25.53
N LEU A 5 15.79 57.10 -25.64
CA LEU A 5 16.39 57.59 -26.89
C LEU A 5 16.40 56.53 -28.00
N PHE A 6 16.54 55.25 -27.65
CA PHE A 6 16.52 54.16 -28.62
C PHE A 6 15.12 53.95 -29.24
N LEU A 7 14.07 54.07 -28.42
CA LEU A 7 12.68 53.95 -28.87
C LEU A 7 12.26 55.10 -29.79
N ASP A 8 12.72 56.32 -29.51
CA ASP A 8 12.42 57.50 -30.34
C ASP A 8 13.10 57.44 -31.71
N ILE A 9 14.33 56.93 -31.80
CA ILE A 9 15.04 56.75 -33.07
C ILE A 9 14.34 55.68 -33.94
N ILE A 10 13.88 54.58 -33.32
CA ILE A 10 13.12 53.53 -34.00
C ILE A 10 11.77 54.07 -34.51
N SER A 11 11.06 54.84 -33.68
CA SER A 11 9.82 55.53 -34.02
C SER A 11 9.99 56.46 -35.24
N LEU A 12 11.09 57.22 -35.29
CA LEU A 12 11.37 58.14 -36.39
C LEU A 12 11.73 57.42 -37.71
N LEU A 13 12.43 56.28 -37.63
CA LEU A 13 12.74 55.42 -38.78
C LEU A 13 11.50 54.75 -39.38
N ILE A 14 10.53 54.37 -38.53
CA ILE A 14 9.26 53.76 -38.94
C ILE A 14 8.36 54.76 -39.67
N LYS A 15 8.37 56.03 -39.26
CA LYS A 15 7.44 57.05 -39.79
C LYS A 15 7.77 57.52 -41.21
N ARG A 16 8.98 57.24 -41.71
CA ARG A 16 9.50 57.81 -42.97
C ARG A 16 9.70 56.81 -44.10
N SER A 17 9.51 55.50 -43.88
CA SER A 17 9.88 54.48 -44.86
C SER A 17 8.81 53.41 -45.06
N SER A 18 8.73 52.86 -46.26
CA SER A 18 7.86 51.76 -46.72
C SER A 18 8.11 50.40 -46.04
N LEU A 19 8.73 50.42 -44.85
CA LEU A 19 9.22 49.27 -44.09
C LEU A 19 8.24 48.80 -43.00
N ILE A 20 6.97 49.20 -43.09
CA ILE A 20 5.91 48.77 -42.16
C ILE A 20 5.81 47.23 -42.12
N PHE A 21 6.17 46.53 -43.19
CA PHE A 21 6.23 45.07 -43.24
C PHE A 21 7.33 44.44 -42.35
N LEU A 22 8.38 45.19 -42.01
CA LEU A 22 9.45 44.72 -41.10
C LEU A 22 9.07 44.84 -39.63
N TYR A 23 7.97 45.52 -39.31
CA TYR A 23 7.48 45.73 -37.95
C TYR A 23 7.27 44.42 -37.15
N PRO A 24 6.55 43.40 -37.66
CA PRO A 24 6.41 42.13 -36.94
C PRO A 24 7.75 41.42 -36.71
N LEU A 25 8.70 41.55 -37.65
CA LEU A 25 10.01 40.91 -37.56
C LEU A 25 10.90 41.58 -36.51
N LEU A 26 10.83 42.92 -36.39
CA LEU A 26 11.49 43.69 -35.32
C LEU A 26 10.93 43.37 -33.94
N ILE A 27 9.61 43.21 -33.79
CA ILE A 27 8.99 42.81 -32.50
C ILE A 27 9.53 41.45 -32.06
N ILE A 28 9.60 40.47 -32.97
CA ILE A 28 10.12 39.14 -32.66
C ILE A 28 11.57 39.21 -32.19
N ILE A 29 12.41 40.00 -32.86
CA ILE A 29 13.81 40.20 -32.46
C ILE A 29 13.91 40.82 -31.06
N VAL A 30 13.09 41.83 -30.75
CA VAL A 30 13.06 42.46 -29.41
C VAL A 30 12.61 41.47 -28.34
N VAL A 31 11.59 40.64 -28.61
CA VAL A 31 11.13 39.60 -27.67
C VAL A 31 12.23 38.56 -27.42
N ILE A 32 12.93 38.11 -28.46
CA ILE A 32 14.06 37.15 -28.33
C ILE A 32 15.19 37.77 -27.51
N ILE A 33 15.50 39.04 -27.73
CA ILE A 33 16.53 39.76 -26.97
C ILE A 33 16.11 39.91 -25.51
N VAL A 34 14.86 40.30 -25.21
CA VAL A 34 14.36 40.42 -23.84
C VAL A 34 14.38 39.07 -23.11
N ILE A 35 13.97 37.99 -23.77
CA ILE A 35 14.05 36.63 -23.22
C ILE A 35 15.52 36.22 -23.02
N GLY A 36 16.40 36.51 -23.98
CA GLY A 36 17.82 36.20 -23.91
C GLY A 36 18.53 36.93 -22.77
N PHE A 37 18.29 38.23 -22.61
CA PHE A 37 18.87 39.02 -21.51
C PHE A 37 18.24 38.68 -20.14
N ASN A 38 16.94 38.38 -20.07
CA ASN A 38 16.34 37.89 -18.82
C ASN A 38 16.80 36.46 -18.47
N SER A 39 17.12 35.62 -19.46
CA SER A 39 17.63 34.25 -19.21
C SER A 39 19.03 34.25 -18.59
N ALA A 40 19.83 35.30 -18.81
CA ALA A 40 21.12 35.47 -18.15
C ALA A 40 21.01 35.78 -16.64
N ILE A 41 19.83 36.22 -16.16
CA ILE A 41 19.53 36.41 -14.73
C ILE A 41 19.14 35.09 -14.07
N TYR A 42 18.69 34.09 -14.84
CA TYR A 42 18.44 32.73 -14.36
C TYR A 42 19.67 31.84 -14.54
N LYS A 43 20.84 32.31 -14.08
CA LYS A 43 21.94 31.40 -13.79
C LYS A 43 21.53 30.54 -12.60
N TYR A 44 21.38 29.25 -12.83
CA TYR A 44 21.13 28.22 -11.82
C TYR A 44 22.16 28.37 -10.69
N LYS A 45 21.72 28.96 -9.58
CA LYS A 45 22.42 28.95 -8.30
C LYS A 45 21.97 27.69 -7.58
N ASP A 46 22.93 26.86 -7.17
CA ASP A 46 22.70 25.80 -6.18
C ASP A 46 21.89 26.39 -5.01
N PRO A 47 20.75 25.80 -4.62
CA PRO A 47 19.96 26.31 -3.51
C PRO A 47 20.59 25.82 -2.20
N GLU A 48 21.73 26.39 -1.84
CA GLU A 48 22.16 26.39 -0.45
C GLU A 48 21.27 27.40 0.31
N ASN A 49 20.32 26.86 1.06
CA ASN A 49 19.55 27.51 2.12
C ASN A 49 18.51 28.58 1.70
N SER A 50 17.23 28.27 1.99
CA SER A 50 16.10 29.19 2.27
C SER A 50 14.90 29.24 1.32
N VAL A 51 14.66 28.21 0.50
CA VAL A 51 13.26 27.92 0.13
C VAL A 51 12.60 27.31 1.35
N LYS A 52 11.80 28.10 2.08
CA LYS A 52 10.82 27.53 3.01
C LYS A 52 9.92 26.65 2.16
N SER A 53 10.13 25.33 2.23
CA SER A 53 9.17 24.36 1.75
C SER A 53 7.87 24.70 2.46
N GLU A 54 6.91 25.30 1.76
CA GLU A 54 5.53 25.19 2.21
C GLU A 54 5.29 23.69 2.30
N LYS A 55 5.12 23.21 3.53
CA LYS A 55 4.65 21.85 3.78
C LYS A 55 3.26 21.84 3.18
N PHE A 56 3.16 21.43 1.91
CA PHE A 56 1.89 21.07 1.32
C PHE A 56 1.37 19.96 2.21
N ASN A 57 0.45 20.32 3.11
CA ASN A 57 -0.12 19.41 4.08
C ASN A 57 -1.15 18.65 3.28
N ILE A 58 -0.67 17.74 2.43
CA ILE A 58 -1.55 16.85 1.68
C ILE A 58 -2.30 16.09 2.76
N PRO A 59 -3.63 16.25 2.87
CA PRO A 59 -4.37 15.59 3.93
C PRO A 59 -4.05 14.10 3.85
N GLN A 60 -3.68 13.49 4.98
CA GLN A 60 -3.49 12.05 5.08
C GLN A 60 -4.85 11.36 4.93
N ASN A 61 -5.39 11.42 3.72
CA ASN A 61 -6.58 10.69 3.32
C ASN A 61 -6.15 9.25 3.04
N GLN A 62 -7.06 8.31 3.28
CA GLN A 62 -6.87 6.87 3.00
C GLN A 62 -6.23 6.62 1.63
N PHE A 63 -6.59 7.41 0.63
CA PHE A 63 -6.02 7.34 -0.72
C PHE A 63 -4.49 7.50 -0.79
N ILE A 64 -3.87 8.37 0.00
CA ILE A 64 -2.41 8.58 -0.02
C ILE A 64 -1.70 7.46 0.76
N HIS A 65 -2.34 6.94 1.81
CA HIS A 65 -1.87 5.77 2.53
C HIS A 65 -1.89 4.53 1.63
N GLU A 66 -3.00 4.32 0.91
CA GLU A 66 -3.16 3.25 -0.08
C GLU A 66 -2.20 3.42 -1.26
N TYR A 67 -2.01 4.63 -1.77
CA TYR A 67 -1.10 4.91 -2.88
C TYR A 67 0.38 4.74 -2.50
N THR A 68 0.79 5.11 -1.28
CA THR A 68 2.15 4.87 -0.78
C THR A 68 2.38 3.39 -0.47
N MET A 69 1.37 2.66 0.01
CA MET A 69 1.39 1.20 0.16
C MET A 69 1.57 0.49 -1.19
N ILE A 70 0.76 0.85 -2.19
CA ILE A 70 0.79 0.28 -3.55
C ILE A 70 2.09 0.62 -4.29
N SER A 71 2.55 1.89 -4.23
CA SER A 71 3.76 2.31 -4.94
C SER A 71 5.05 1.76 -4.31
N SER A 72 5.01 1.33 -3.04
CA SER A 72 6.16 0.75 -2.35
C SER A 72 6.54 -0.68 -2.81
N LYS A 73 5.76 -1.31 -3.70
CA LYS A 73 5.95 -2.72 -4.15
C LYS A 73 6.02 -3.75 -3.01
N LYS A 74 5.62 -3.41 -1.78
CA LYS A 74 5.62 -4.30 -0.60
C LYS A 74 4.49 -5.33 -0.58
N TYR A 75 4.00 -5.74 -1.76
CA TYR A 75 3.08 -6.87 -1.86
C TYR A 75 3.71 -8.16 -1.31
N GLU A 76 5.02 -8.30 -1.45
CA GLU A 76 5.79 -9.41 -0.89
C GLU A 76 5.67 -9.50 0.65
N ASP A 77 5.68 -8.38 1.37
CA ASP A 77 5.49 -8.38 2.82
C ASP A 77 4.09 -8.86 3.22
N TYR A 78 3.07 -8.51 2.43
CA TYR A 78 1.69 -8.92 2.68
C TYR A 78 1.46 -10.39 2.35
N ILE A 79 1.96 -10.84 1.19
CA ILE A 79 1.93 -12.24 0.77
C ILE A 79 2.71 -13.11 1.75
N SER A 80 3.86 -12.64 2.24
CA SER A 80 4.67 -13.33 3.24
C SER A 80 3.92 -13.51 4.57
N LYS A 81 3.23 -12.46 5.05
CA LYS A 81 2.37 -12.56 6.25
C LYS A 81 1.22 -13.54 6.06
N MET A 82 0.49 -13.43 4.94
CA MET A 82 -0.57 -14.38 4.61
C MET A 82 -0.07 -15.82 4.51
N SER A 83 1.11 -16.04 3.92
CA SER A 83 1.72 -17.36 3.83
C SER A 83 2.00 -17.92 5.23
N ASN A 84 2.59 -17.11 6.11
CA ASN A 84 2.85 -17.51 7.49
C ASN A 84 1.55 -17.84 8.25
N ASP A 85 0.49 -17.06 8.04
CA ASP A 85 -0.82 -17.31 8.65
C ASP A 85 -1.42 -18.64 8.16
N VAL A 86 -1.32 -18.92 6.85
CA VAL A 86 -1.75 -20.19 6.26
C VAL A 86 -0.93 -21.37 6.80
N ASP A 87 0.39 -21.22 6.91
CA ASP A 87 1.26 -22.27 7.45
C ASP A 87 0.94 -22.57 8.91
N MET A 88 0.67 -21.55 9.72
CA MET A 88 0.22 -21.71 11.11
C MET A 88 -1.12 -22.47 11.20
N VAL A 89 -2.08 -22.17 10.32
CA VAL A 89 -3.35 -22.90 10.24
C VAL A 89 -3.13 -24.36 9.86
N LEU A 90 -2.29 -24.62 8.85
CA LEU A 90 -1.98 -25.97 8.39
C LEU A 90 -1.34 -26.81 9.49
N ASP A 91 -0.43 -26.22 10.27
CA ASP A 91 0.19 -26.90 11.40
C ASP A 91 -0.80 -27.20 12.53
N GLU A 92 -1.73 -26.29 12.84
CA GLU A 92 -2.76 -26.56 13.85
C GLU A 92 -3.74 -27.65 13.38
N VAL A 93 -4.12 -27.67 12.10
CA VAL A 93 -4.93 -28.76 11.52
C VAL A 93 -4.19 -30.10 11.60
N LYS A 94 -2.88 -30.12 11.32
CA LYS A 94 -2.04 -31.31 11.44
C LYS A 94 -1.95 -31.80 12.88
N ASN A 95 -1.85 -30.90 13.84
CA ASN A 95 -1.84 -31.22 15.27
C ASN A 95 -3.19 -31.79 15.72
N PHE A 96 -4.30 -31.16 15.31
CA PHE A 96 -5.65 -31.63 15.55
C PHE A 96 -5.84 -33.08 15.07
N ARG A 97 -5.44 -33.38 13.83
CA ARG A 97 -5.52 -34.76 13.28
C ARG A 97 -4.73 -35.77 14.11
N LYS A 98 -3.53 -35.42 14.56
CA LYS A 98 -2.72 -36.30 15.43
C LYS A 98 -3.40 -36.55 16.78
N LEU A 99 -4.04 -35.54 17.37
CA LEU A 99 -4.79 -35.67 18.62
C LEU A 99 -6.01 -36.59 18.43
N MET A 100 -6.74 -36.41 17.33
CA MET A 100 -7.89 -37.27 16.99
C MET A 100 -7.46 -38.73 16.82
N GLN A 101 -6.37 -39.00 16.09
CA GLN A 101 -5.84 -40.36 15.94
C GLN A 101 -5.45 -41.00 17.28
N LYS A 102 -4.88 -40.21 18.21
CA LYS A 102 -4.57 -40.71 19.57
C LYS A 102 -5.85 -41.00 20.35
N TYR A 103 -6.83 -40.11 20.29
CA TYR A 103 -8.14 -40.33 20.90
C TYR A 103 -8.77 -41.63 20.39
N GLU A 104 -8.91 -41.80 19.08
CA GLU A 104 -9.50 -43.00 18.45
C GLU A 104 -8.75 -44.27 18.85
N LYS A 105 -7.42 -44.23 18.85
CA LYS A 105 -6.58 -45.34 19.30
C LYS A 105 -6.91 -45.76 20.73
N TYR A 106 -6.97 -44.80 21.67
CA TYR A 106 -7.23 -45.12 23.08
C TYR A 106 -8.69 -45.46 23.37
N ALA A 107 -9.63 -44.85 22.64
CA ALA A 107 -11.04 -45.20 22.69
C ALA A 107 -11.27 -46.63 22.20
N GLY A 108 -10.64 -47.05 21.09
CA GLY A 108 -10.71 -48.42 20.61
C GLY A 108 -10.11 -49.42 21.62
N LEU A 109 -8.99 -49.07 22.25
CA LEU A 109 -8.35 -49.89 23.28
C LEU A 109 -9.13 -49.96 24.60
N ALA A 110 -10.09 -49.06 24.84
CA ALA A 110 -10.96 -49.08 26.01
C ALA A 110 -11.94 -50.28 26.02
N SER A 111 -12.02 -51.04 24.93
CA SER A 111 -12.74 -52.31 24.83
C SER A 111 -11.99 -53.51 25.42
N SER A 112 -10.78 -53.30 25.96
CA SER A 112 -9.91 -54.37 26.49
C SER A 112 -10.59 -55.21 27.59
N SER A 113 -10.40 -56.53 27.54
CA SER A 113 -10.94 -57.51 28.49
C SER A 113 -10.40 -57.36 29.93
N THR A 114 -9.23 -56.74 30.11
CA THR A 114 -8.62 -56.57 31.44
C THR A 114 -9.06 -55.25 32.07
N GLY A 115 -9.80 -55.30 33.19
CA GLY A 115 -10.37 -54.11 33.87
C GLY A 115 -9.35 -52.99 34.17
N ARG A 116 -8.18 -53.33 34.72
CA ARG A 116 -7.12 -52.33 35.01
C ARG A 116 -6.57 -51.65 33.74
N ARG A 117 -6.44 -52.41 32.65
CA ARG A 117 -5.92 -51.91 31.37
C ARG A 117 -6.96 -51.03 30.67
N ARG A 118 -8.22 -51.48 30.67
CA ARG A 118 -9.39 -50.72 30.21
C ARG A 118 -9.49 -49.36 30.89
N GLN A 119 -9.43 -49.31 32.23
CA GLN A 119 -9.50 -48.03 32.97
C GLN A 119 -8.36 -47.07 32.60
N ARG A 120 -7.13 -47.56 32.39
CA ARG A 120 -6.01 -46.72 31.93
C ARG A 120 -6.24 -46.16 30.54
N PHE A 121 -6.84 -46.93 29.65
CA PHE A 121 -7.14 -46.48 28.28
C PHE A 121 -8.31 -45.51 28.23
N ILE A 122 -9.35 -45.71 29.05
CA ILE A 122 -10.45 -44.74 29.23
C ILE A 122 -9.88 -43.39 29.67
N LYS A 123 -9.05 -43.35 30.73
CA LYS A 123 -8.43 -42.10 31.21
C LYS A 123 -7.59 -41.40 30.14
N ARG A 124 -6.87 -42.18 29.30
CA ARG A 124 -6.10 -41.61 28.18
C ARG A 124 -7.00 -41.10 27.06
N ALA A 125 -8.09 -41.79 26.76
CA ALA A 125 -9.07 -41.32 25.79
C ALA A 125 -9.72 -40.02 26.26
N GLU A 126 -10.13 -39.94 27.53
CA GLU A 126 -10.65 -38.71 28.15
C GLU A 126 -9.65 -37.55 28.08
N TYR A 127 -8.37 -37.82 28.37
CA TYR A 127 -7.31 -36.82 28.24
C TYR A 127 -7.19 -36.28 26.81
N TYR A 128 -7.17 -37.16 25.81
CA TYR A 128 -7.07 -36.71 24.41
C TYR A 128 -8.38 -36.09 23.90
N SER A 129 -9.55 -36.48 24.40
CA SER A 129 -10.81 -35.84 24.00
C SER A 129 -10.86 -34.38 24.44
N VAL A 130 -10.36 -34.06 25.64
CA VAL A 130 -10.24 -32.66 26.09
C VAL A 130 -9.33 -31.87 25.14
N GLN A 131 -8.16 -32.43 24.80
CA GLN A 131 -7.24 -31.76 23.88
C GLN A 131 -7.79 -31.58 22.46
N VAL A 132 -8.57 -32.55 21.97
CA VAL A 132 -9.26 -32.44 20.68
C VAL A 132 -10.25 -31.29 20.71
N ILE A 133 -11.04 -31.16 21.79
CA ILE A 133 -12.01 -30.06 21.94
C ILE A 133 -11.30 -28.71 21.99
N GLU A 134 -10.24 -28.57 22.79
CA GLU A 134 -9.45 -27.33 22.86
C GLU A 134 -8.83 -26.95 21.51
N SER A 135 -8.27 -27.93 20.79
CA SER A 135 -7.69 -27.68 19.46
C SER A 135 -8.76 -27.35 18.41
N TYR A 136 -9.95 -27.93 18.52
CA TYR A 136 -11.10 -27.56 17.69
C TYR A 136 -11.55 -26.11 17.95
N GLU A 137 -11.63 -25.68 19.21
CA GLU A 137 -11.96 -24.30 19.55
C GLU A 137 -10.93 -23.31 19.01
N ARG A 138 -9.64 -23.63 19.09
CA ARG A 138 -8.58 -22.81 18.47
C ARG A 138 -8.75 -22.69 16.96
N LEU A 139 -8.98 -23.80 16.26
CA LEU A 139 -9.22 -23.78 14.80
C LEU A 139 -10.48 -23.00 14.43
N LYS A 140 -11.55 -23.11 15.23
CA LYS A 140 -12.77 -22.34 15.06
C LYS A 140 -12.50 -20.84 15.20
N ASN A 141 -11.76 -20.43 16.22
CA ASN A 141 -11.42 -19.02 16.43
C ASN A 141 -10.57 -18.48 15.28
N ILE A 142 -9.55 -19.23 14.83
CA ILE A 142 -8.74 -18.82 13.68
C ILE A 142 -9.60 -18.66 12.42
N LYS A 143 -10.55 -19.58 12.17
CA LYS A 143 -11.50 -19.44 11.05
C LYS A 143 -12.33 -18.15 11.16
N MET A 144 -12.80 -17.81 12.35
CA MET A 144 -13.60 -16.59 12.58
C MET A 144 -12.74 -15.33 12.49
N ASP A 145 -11.48 -15.36 12.93
CA ASP A 145 -10.57 -14.21 12.83
C ASP A 145 -10.12 -13.93 11.38
N ILE A 146 -9.94 -14.98 10.57
CA ILE A 146 -9.59 -14.84 9.14
C ILE A 146 -10.76 -14.27 8.33
N ILE A 147 -12.00 -14.61 8.71
CA ILE A 147 -13.19 -14.02 8.11
C ILE A 147 -13.45 -12.72 8.86
N ASN A 148 -12.88 -11.61 8.40
CA ASN A 148 -13.29 -10.29 8.91
C ASN A 148 -14.80 -10.16 8.68
N GLU A 149 -15.59 -10.33 9.74
CA GLU A 149 -17.02 -10.64 9.67
C GLU A 149 -17.80 -9.48 9.03
N GLU A 150 -17.36 -8.24 9.29
CA GLU A 150 -17.84 -7.03 8.60
C GLU A 150 -17.55 -7.08 7.09
N ALA A 151 -16.31 -7.39 6.69
CA ALA A 151 -15.92 -7.44 5.28
C ALA A 151 -16.62 -8.59 4.52
N PHE A 152 -16.90 -9.70 5.21
CA PHE A 152 -17.62 -10.84 4.63
C PHE A 152 -19.11 -10.54 4.43
N GLU A 153 -19.76 -9.90 5.41
CA GLU A 153 -21.16 -9.49 5.26
C GLU A 153 -21.31 -8.37 4.21
N GLU A 154 -20.37 -7.41 4.15
CA GLU A 154 -20.33 -6.42 3.06
C GLU A 154 -20.14 -7.06 1.67
N TRP A 155 -19.32 -8.10 1.55
CA TRP A 155 -19.15 -8.83 0.30
C TRP A 155 -20.41 -9.64 -0.05
N ARG A 156 -21.00 -10.35 0.92
CA ARG A 156 -22.22 -11.14 0.72
C ARG A 156 -23.37 -10.26 0.24
N GLN A 157 -23.57 -9.09 0.86
CA GLN A 157 -24.59 -8.15 0.44
C GLN A 157 -24.37 -7.61 -0.97
N ARG A 158 -23.11 -7.44 -1.41
CA ARG A 158 -22.78 -6.99 -2.78
C ARG A 158 -22.97 -8.06 -3.87
N VAL A 159 -22.94 -9.34 -3.51
CA VAL A 159 -23.00 -10.45 -4.48
C VAL A 159 -24.42 -11.00 -4.64
N TYR A 160 -25.22 -10.93 -3.58
CA TYR A 160 -26.58 -11.50 -3.54
C TYR A 160 -27.70 -10.45 -3.56
N HIS A 161 -27.37 -9.16 -3.68
CA HIS A 161 -28.27 -8.07 -4.06
C HIS A 161 -27.71 -7.30 -5.26
#